data_AF-A0A1X2H7Y3-F1
#
_entry.id   AF-A0A1X2H7Y3-F1
#
_cell.length_a   1.000
_cell.length_b   1.000
_cell.length_c   1.000
_cell.angle_alpha   90.00
_cell.angle_beta   90.00
_cell.angle_gamma   90.00
#
_symmetry.space_group_name_H-M   'P 1'
#
loop_
_entity.id
_entity.type
_entity.pdbx_description
1 polymer ?
#
loop_
_entity_poly.entity_id
_entity_poly.type
_entity_poly.pdbx_seq_one_letter_code
_entity_poly.pdbx_strand_id
1 'polypeptide(L)'
;MQREANRIYLGVFDGLADHLHQRLESITLDAFPPILGSLRKHGGYFKRLKVPPPLSEIVDNQGHRTGDRDANDLTLEERLELAFFQADVECLDILRDDGPDAYHEGSTGSVAIIEPHDNRPFWDSERYDIVVGHVGDTRILLCDATSGEVITLTTGDHHPGNPAEQDRLRKYAGFVTTDSWGDDRIMGMLATSRAFGDSKLKKYGVSAEPDLVRYTIQAQNPAAFMVMVTDGLTSVMSDQEIVDIVKKERDPTAAAHKLVDIADQYGSEDNLTAMVVRLKDFGCRMHDITRDLREYRLANASMSARQSW
;
A
#
# COMPACT_ATOMS: atom_id res chain seq x y z
N MET A 1 -17.68 -4.17 -27.16
CA MET A 1 -16.30 -4.65 -27.33
C MET A 1 -15.65 -4.55 -25.96
N GLN A 2 -15.83 -5.59 -25.13
CA GLN A 2 -15.31 -5.59 -23.76
C GLN A 2 -13.78 -5.65 -23.86
N ARG A 3 -13.09 -4.64 -23.32
CA ARG A 3 -11.67 -4.75 -22.97
C ARG A 3 -11.59 -5.87 -21.93
N GLU A 4 -11.38 -7.11 -22.35
CA GLU A 4 -10.84 -8.14 -21.45
C GLU A 4 -9.43 -7.66 -21.12
N ALA A 5 -9.33 -6.87 -20.06
CA ALA A 5 -8.11 -6.20 -19.69
C ALA A 5 -7.14 -7.26 -19.19
N ASN A 6 -5.96 -7.36 -19.81
CA ASN A 6 -4.82 -8.18 -19.35
C ASN A 6 -4.20 -7.59 -18.06
N ARG A 7 -5.04 -7.09 -17.14
CA ARG A 7 -4.62 -6.48 -15.88
C ARG A 7 -4.48 -7.55 -14.82
N ILE A 8 -3.47 -7.38 -13.98
CA ILE A 8 -3.36 -8.12 -12.73
C ILE A 8 -3.51 -7.14 -11.57
N TYR A 9 -4.28 -7.56 -10.56
CA TYR A 9 -4.56 -6.81 -9.34
C TYR A 9 -3.88 -7.55 -8.20
N LEU A 10 -3.00 -6.84 -7.51
CA LEU A 10 -2.17 -7.37 -6.44
C LEU A 10 -2.40 -6.49 -5.21
N GLY A 11 -2.55 -7.11 -4.05
CA GLY A 11 -2.83 -6.39 -2.81
C GLY A 11 -2.12 -7.03 -1.64
N VAL A 12 -1.59 -6.21 -0.74
CA VAL A 12 -1.23 -6.60 0.63
C VAL A 12 -2.21 -5.87 1.53
N PHE A 13 -3.10 -6.64 2.15
CA PHE A 13 -4.24 -6.19 2.93
C PHE A 13 -4.62 -7.26 3.93
N ASP A 14 -4.99 -6.85 5.14
CA ASP A 14 -5.44 -7.79 6.18
C ASP A 14 -6.95 -8.14 6.08
N GLY A 15 -7.75 -7.39 5.29
CA GLY A 15 -9.22 -7.53 5.32
C GLY A 15 -10.00 -7.44 4.00
N LEU A 16 -9.34 -7.18 2.86
CA LEU A 16 -10.03 -6.86 1.58
C LEU A 16 -9.58 -7.68 0.36
N ALA A 17 -8.86 -8.79 0.59
CA ALA A 17 -8.26 -9.59 -0.48
C ALA A 17 -9.30 -10.21 -1.44
N ASP A 18 -10.50 -10.54 -0.95
CA ASP A 18 -11.51 -11.22 -1.75
C ASP A 18 -12.20 -10.26 -2.74
N HIS A 19 -12.14 -10.62 -4.03
CA HIS A 19 -12.83 -9.93 -5.13
C HIS A 19 -12.31 -8.51 -5.49
N LEU A 20 -11.07 -8.16 -5.15
CA LEU A 20 -10.46 -6.86 -5.49
C LEU A 20 -10.63 -6.45 -6.97
N HIS A 21 -10.40 -7.38 -7.90
CA HIS A 21 -10.58 -7.11 -9.34
C HIS A 21 -12.04 -6.79 -9.69
N GLN A 22 -13.01 -7.48 -9.10
CA GLN A 22 -14.44 -7.25 -9.36
C GLN A 22 -14.86 -5.90 -8.83
N ARG A 23 -14.38 -5.52 -7.64
CA ARG A 23 -14.65 -4.21 -7.03
C ARG A 23 -14.12 -3.08 -7.90
N LEU A 24 -12.86 -3.15 -8.33
CA LEU A 24 -12.23 -2.09 -9.14
C LEU A 24 -12.84 -1.96 -10.54
N GLU A 25 -13.23 -3.08 -11.15
CA GLU A 25 -13.81 -3.06 -12.50
C GLU A 25 -15.31 -2.69 -12.50
N SER A 26 -16.05 -3.01 -11.43
CA SER A 26 -17.48 -2.70 -11.30
C SER A 26 -17.80 -1.30 -10.76
N ILE A 27 -16.81 -0.61 -10.17
CA ILE A 27 -17.04 0.70 -9.59
C ILE A 27 -17.35 1.75 -10.66
N THR A 28 -18.32 2.60 -10.35
CA THR A 28 -18.76 3.69 -11.22
C THR A 28 -18.82 4.99 -10.44
N LEU A 29 -18.82 6.12 -11.14
CA LEU A 29 -18.88 7.43 -10.50
C LEU A 29 -20.18 7.64 -9.69
N ASP A 30 -21.26 6.91 -10.01
CA ASP A 30 -22.52 6.94 -9.24
C ASP A 30 -22.37 6.43 -7.80
N ALA A 31 -21.33 5.65 -7.51
CA ALA A 31 -21.05 5.19 -6.15
C ALA A 31 -20.54 6.33 -5.25
N PHE A 32 -19.98 7.39 -5.81
CA PHE A 32 -19.32 8.43 -5.00
C PHE A 32 -20.25 9.25 -4.11
N PRO A 33 -21.41 9.79 -4.56
CA PRO A 33 -22.32 10.52 -3.68
C PRO A 33 -22.74 9.75 -2.41
N PRO A 34 -23.20 8.48 -2.47
CA PRO A 34 -23.56 7.74 -1.26
C PRO A 34 -22.35 7.45 -0.36
N ILE A 35 -21.17 7.15 -0.93
CA ILE A 35 -19.91 6.97 -0.18
C ILE A 35 -19.56 8.25 0.59
N LEU A 36 -19.52 9.39 -0.10
CA LEU A 36 -19.22 10.69 0.50
C LEU A 36 -20.22 11.05 1.60
N GLY A 37 -21.51 10.74 1.38
CA GLY A 37 -22.56 10.90 2.37
C GLY A 37 -22.32 10.05 3.62
N SER A 38 -21.89 8.79 3.46
CA SER A 38 -21.57 7.91 4.58
C SER A 38 -20.37 8.41 5.39
N LEU A 39 -19.26 8.73 4.71
CA LEU A 39 -18.05 9.26 5.34
C LEU A 39 -18.34 10.56 6.13
N ARG A 40 -19.13 11.47 5.55
CA ARG A 40 -19.51 12.73 6.21
C ARG A 40 -20.30 12.55 7.51
N LYS A 41 -21.01 11.43 7.70
CA LYS A 41 -21.72 11.15 8.96
C LYS A 41 -20.78 10.95 10.14
N HIS A 42 -19.54 10.51 9.90
CA HIS A 42 -18.52 10.37 10.96
C HIS A 42 -18.03 11.73 11.50
N GLY A 43 -18.31 12.82 10.80
CA GLY A 43 -17.95 14.18 11.23
C GLY A 43 -16.44 14.43 11.20
N GLY A 44 -15.98 15.44 11.95
CA GLY A 44 -14.56 15.77 12.05
C GLY A 44 -13.91 16.06 10.69
N TYR A 45 -12.81 15.36 10.38
CA TYR A 45 -12.10 15.40 9.10
C TYR A 45 -13.03 15.23 7.89
N PHE A 46 -13.92 14.22 7.91
CA PHE A 46 -14.78 13.90 6.77
C PHE A 46 -15.85 14.95 6.47
N LYS A 47 -16.28 15.74 7.47
CA LYS A 47 -17.23 16.85 7.25
C LYS A 47 -16.68 17.91 6.29
N ARG A 48 -15.35 18.04 6.23
CA ARG A 48 -14.62 19.01 5.40
C ARG A 48 -13.78 18.33 4.32
N LEU A 49 -14.02 17.04 4.06
CA LEU A 49 -13.33 16.31 3.00
C LEU A 49 -13.61 17.03 1.67
N LYS A 50 -12.52 17.49 1.05
CA LYS A 50 -12.51 18.00 -0.31
C LYS A 50 -12.45 16.82 -1.27
N VAL A 51 -12.97 16.99 -2.48
CA VAL A 51 -12.80 15.97 -3.51
C VAL A 51 -11.30 15.75 -3.76
N PRO A 52 -10.83 14.50 -3.75
CA PRO A 52 -9.44 14.17 -4.08
C PRO A 52 -9.07 14.67 -5.48
N PRO A 53 -7.78 15.00 -5.73
CA PRO A 53 -7.35 15.51 -7.03
C PRO A 53 -7.78 14.64 -8.23
N PRO A 54 -7.68 13.29 -8.20
CA PRO A 54 -8.11 12.44 -9.32
C PRO A 54 -9.58 12.61 -9.71
N LEU A 55 -10.45 12.91 -8.73
CA LEU A 55 -11.91 13.04 -8.95
C LEU A 55 -12.34 14.49 -9.16
N SER A 56 -11.46 15.46 -8.93
CA SER A 56 -11.81 16.89 -8.84
C SER A 56 -12.28 17.52 -10.15
N GLU A 57 -11.95 16.90 -11.30
CA GLU A 57 -12.41 17.36 -12.62
C GLU A 57 -13.80 16.81 -12.99
N ILE A 58 -14.20 15.69 -12.39
CA ILE A 58 -15.41 14.95 -12.74
C ILE A 58 -16.50 15.01 -11.67
N VAL A 59 -16.18 15.47 -10.46
CA VAL A 59 -17.12 15.65 -9.35
C VAL A 59 -16.88 16.94 -8.56
N ASP A 60 -17.95 17.61 -8.14
CA ASP A 60 -17.92 18.72 -7.20
C ASP A 60 -17.76 18.29 -5.72
N ASN A 61 -17.53 19.25 -4.83
CA ASN A 61 -17.43 18.99 -3.38
C ASN A 61 -18.73 18.50 -2.73
N GLN A 62 -19.83 18.38 -3.44
CA GLN A 62 -21.07 17.77 -2.95
C GLN A 62 -21.22 16.32 -3.42
N GLY A 63 -20.33 15.83 -4.29
CA GLY A 63 -20.43 14.49 -4.87
C GLY A 63 -21.20 14.47 -6.19
N HIS A 64 -21.63 15.63 -6.73
CA HIS A 64 -22.35 15.70 -7.99
C HIS A 64 -21.38 15.77 -9.17
N ARG A 65 -21.77 15.14 -10.26
CA ARG A 65 -20.96 15.12 -11.49
C ARG A 65 -20.77 16.50 -12.08
N THR A 66 -19.54 16.78 -12.50
CA THR A 66 -19.19 17.98 -13.25
C THR A 66 -18.83 17.57 -14.68
N GLY A 67 -19.77 17.78 -15.61
CA GLY A 67 -19.59 17.47 -17.04
C GLY A 67 -20.33 16.22 -17.52
N ASP A 68 -20.13 15.90 -18.80
CA ASP A 68 -20.90 14.88 -19.54
C ASP A 68 -20.15 13.54 -19.69
N ARG A 69 -19.02 13.35 -19.00
CA ARG A 69 -18.23 12.09 -19.06
C ARG A 69 -19.07 10.92 -18.54
N ASP A 70 -18.97 9.78 -19.21
CA ASP A 70 -19.67 8.56 -18.81
C ASP A 70 -19.22 8.14 -17.40
N ALA A 71 -20.19 7.72 -16.59
CA ALA A 71 -20.02 7.17 -15.24
C ALA A 71 -18.99 6.04 -15.16
N ASN A 72 -18.92 5.26 -16.24
CA ASN A 72 -18.15 4.03 -16.34
C ASN A 72 -16.75 4.26 -16.93
N ASP A 73 -16.55 5.40 -17.59
CA ASP A 73 -15.29 5.75 -18.21
C ASP A 73 -14.38 6.40 -17.17
N LEU A 74 -13.86 5.59 -16.25
CA LEU A 74 -12.94 6.00 -15.18
C LEU A 74 -11.52 5.50 -15.46
N THR A 75 -10.52 6.33 -15.16
CA THR A 75 -9.10 5.95 -15.13
C THR A 75 -8.85 4.96 -13.99
N LEU A 76 -7.68 4.31 -13.99
CA LEU A 76 -7.31 3.38 -12.92
C LEU A 76 -7.15 4.11 -11.58
N GLU A 77 -6.62 5.33 -11.60
CA GLU A 77 -6.50 6.20 -10.43
C GLU A 77 -7.86 6.59 -9.87
N GLU A 78 -8.79 7.04 -10.72
CA GLU A 78 -10.15 7.38 -10.32
C GLU A 78 -10.87 6.17 -9.72
N ARG A 79 -10.68 4.97 -10.30
CA ARG A 79 -11.25 3.72 -9.78
C ARG A 79 -10.64 3.32 -8.43
N LEU A 80 -9.31 3.41 -8.29
CA LEU A 80 -8.61 3.11 -7.04
C LEU A 80 -9.05 4.06 -5.92
N GLU A 81 -9.12 5.36 -6.19
CA GLU A 81 -9.59 6.37 -5.23
C GLU A 81 -10.99 6.03 -4.70
N LEU A 82 -11.94 5.76 -5.61
CA LEU A 82 -13.29 5.39 -5.25
C LEU A 82 -13.36 4.06 -4.51
N ALA A 83 -12.59 3.07 -4.93
CA ALA A 83 -12.60 1.74 -4.34
C ALA A 83 -12.05 1.76 -2.91
N PHE A 84 -11.05 2.60 -2.63
CA PHE A 84 -10.52 2.78 -1.27
C PHE A 84 -11.58 3.40 -0.35
N PHE A 85 -12.28 4.46 -0.77
CA PHE A 85 -13.36 5.00 0.05
C PHE A 85 -14.54 4.04 0.21
N GLN A 86 -14.90 3.31 -0.85
CA GLN A 86 -15.95 2.32 -0.77
C GLN A 86 -15.60 1.22 0.23
N ALA A 87 -14.39 0.67 0.13
CA ALA A 87 -13.86 -0.34 1.03
C ALA A 87 -13.86 0.15 2.48
N ASP A 88 -13.48 1.40 2.72
CA ASP A 88 -13.52 1.98 4.07
C ASP A 88 -14.94 2.08 4.62
N VAL A 89 -15.91 2.52 3.81
CA VAL A 89 -17.32 2.56 4.23
C VAL A 89 -17.84 1.17 4.59
N GLU A 90 -17.50 0.16 3.79
CA GLU A 90 -17.89 -1.22 4.06
C GLU A 90 -17.25 -1.75 5.35
N CYS A 91 -15.96 -1.50 5.57
CA CYS A 91 -15.29 -1.82 6.84
C CYS A 91 -16.00 -1.13 8.03
N LEU A 92 -16.31 0.17 7.91
CA LEU A 92 -16.97 0.93 8.97
C LEU A 92 -18.39 0.42 9.27
N ASP A 93 -19.12 -0.04 8.25
CA ASP A 93 -20.44 -0.64 8.43
C ASP A 93 -20.35 -2.00 9.14
N ILE A 94 -19.37 -2.85 8.81
CA ILE A 94 -19.13 -4.13 9.49
C ILE A 94 -18.81 -3.89 10.99
N LEU A 95 -17.85 -3.00 11.28
CA LEU A 95 -17.43 -2.72 12.65
C LEU A 95 -18.56 -2.11 13.51
N ARG A 96 -19.52 -1.42 12.89
CA ARG A 96 -20.71 -0.92 13.59
C ARG A 96 -21.60 -2.06 14.06
N ASP A 97 -21.72 -3.10 13.25
CA ASP A 97 -22.62 -4.23 13.50
C ASP A 97 -22.01 -5.24 14.50
N ASP A 98 -20.67 -5.32 14.60
CA ASP A 98 -19.94 -6.19 15.55
C ASP A 98 -19.87 -5.65 17.00
N GLY A 99 -20.34 -4.43 17.24
CA GLY A 99 -20.49 -3.86 18.59
C GLY A 99 -19.34 -2.93 19.03
N PRO A 100 -19.42 -2.36 20.25
CA PRO A 100 -18.59 -1.22 20.69
C PRO A 100 -17.08 -1.49 20.80
N ASP A 101 -16.68 -2.77 20.87
CA ASP A 101 -15.29 -3.20 21.02
C ASP A 101 -14.56 -3.31 19.67
N ALA A 102 -15.26 -3.63 18.58
CA ALA A 102 -14.71 -3.71 17.21
C ALA A 102 -14.31 -2.34 16.64
N TYR A 103 -14.69 -1.23 17.30
CA TYR A 103 -14.39 0.13 16.86
C TYR A 103 -12.89 0.48 16.79
N HIS A 104 -12.02 -0.39 17.30
CA HIS A 104 -10.56 -0.25 17.30
C HIS A 104 -9.87 -1.07 16.22
N GLU A 105 -10.61 -1.84 15.43
CA GLU A 105 -10.03 -2.65 14.37
C GLU A 105 -9.80 -1.79 13.13
N GLY A 106 -8.62 -1.94 12.55
CA GLY A 106 -8.20 -1.22 11.36
C GLY A 106 -7.15 -2.03 10.61
N SER A 107 -6.93 -1.66 9.36
CA SER A 107 -5.97 -2.36 8.50
C SER A 107 -5.27 -1.38 7.57
N THR A 108 -4.01 -1.68 7.26
CA THR A 108 -3.27 -1.04 6.18
C THR A 108 -3.55 -1.76 4.87
N GLY A 109 -3.32 -1.06 3.77
CA GLY A 109 -3.70 -1.54 2.46
C GLY A 109 -2.88 -0.92 1.34
N SER A 110 -2.19 -1.79 0.61
CA SER A 110 -1.45 -1.42 -0.60
C SER A 110 -1.92 -2.27 -1.77
N VAL A 111 -2.29 -1.61 -2.87
CA VAL A 111 -2.73 -2.26 -4.11
C VAL A 111 -1.82 -1.84 -5.25
N ALA A 112 -1.40 -2.79 -6.08
CA ALA A 112 -0.76 -2.55 -7.37
C ALA A 112 -1.59 -3.17 -8.50
N ILE A 113 -1.86 -2.37 -9.53
CA ILE A 113 -2.49 -2.81 -10.77
C ILE A 113 -1.42 -2.74 -11.87
N ILE A 114 -1.17 -3.85 -12.54
CA ILE A 114 -0.26 -3.88 -13.69
C ILE A 114 -1.09 -3.94 -14.97
N GLU A 115 -0.93 -2.97 -15.86
CA GLU A 115 -1.61 -2.85 -17.15
C GLU A 115 -0.62 -2.94 -18.32
N PRO A 116 -0.52 -4.09 -19.00
CA PRO A 116 0.26 -4.25 -20.23
C PRO A 116 -0.32 -3.49 -21.41
N HIS A 117 0.55 -2.83 -22.18
CA HIS A 117 0.19 -2.02 -23.35
C HIS A 117 0.59 -2.66 -24.69
N ASP A 118 1.12 -3.89 -24.67
CA ASP A 118 1.70 -4.58 -25.83
C ASP A 118 1.02 -5.93 -26.15
N ASN A 119 -0.16 -6.18 -25.58
CA ASN A 119 -0.92 -7.44 -25.71
C ASN A 119 -0.16 -8.70 -25.26
N ARG A 120 0.92 -8.54 -24.51
CA ARG A 120 1.63 -9.65 -23.86
C ARG A 120 1.15 -9.81 -22.42
N PRO A 121 1.28 -11.01 -21.82
CA PRO A 121 1.09 -11.13 -20.39
C PRO A 121 2.11 -10.27 -19.63
N PHE A 122 1.74 -9.79 -18.44
CA PHE A 122 2.57 -8.84 -17.69
C PHE A 122 3.99 -9.36 -17.40
N TRP A 123 4.17 -10.68 -17.24
CA TRP A 123 5.48 -11.30 -17.00
C TRP A 123 6.38 -11.39 -18.24
N ASP A 124 5.92 -11.00 -19.42
CA ASP A 124 6.71 -10.96 -20.68
C ASP A 124 6.52 -9.64 -21.44
N SER A 125 5.80 -8.68 -20.85
CA SER A 125 5.52 -7.39 -21.45
C SER A 125 6.76 -6.50 -21.46
N GLU A 126 6.97 -5.78 -22.56
CA GLU A 126 8.05 -4.79 -22.71
C GLU A 126 7.60 -3.39 -22.31
N ARG A 127 6.28 -3.17 -22.23
CA ARG A 127 5.70 -1.88 -21.87
C ARG A 127 4.39 -2.07 -21.12
N TYR A 128 4.38 -1.63 -19.87
CA TYR A 128 3.21 -1.69 -18.99
C TYR A 128 3.26 -0.58 -17.95
N ASP A 129 2.08 -0.20 -17.44
CA ASP A 129 1.96 0.70 -16.31
C ASP A 129 1.73 -0.09 -15.02
N ILE A 130 2.35 0.36 -13.93
CA ILE A 130 2.05 -0.06 -12.57
C ILE A 130 1.34 1.12 -11.89
N VAL A 131 0.08 0.94 -11.52
CA VAL A 131 -0.70 1.93 -10.78
C VAL A 131 -0.86 1.44 -9.35
N VAL A 132 -0.37 2.21 -8.39
CA VAL A 132 -0.37 1.90 -6.98
C VAL A 132 -1.36 2.79 -6.25
N GLY A 133 -2.17 2.20 -5.38
CA GLY A 133 -2.91 2.89 -4.32
C GLY A 133 -2.43 2.40 -2.96
N HIS A 134 -2.03 3.33 -2.09
CA HIS A 134 -1.38 3.01 -0.83
C HIS A 134 -2.04 3.73 0.35
N VAL A 135 -2.27 3.00 1.44
CA VAL A 135 -2.72 3.48 2.75
C VAL A 135 -2.01 2.67 3.85
N GLY A 136 -1.06 3.28 4.56
CA GLY A 136 -0.51 2.75 5.80
C GLY A 136 1.01 2.81 5.77
N ASP A 137 1.66 1.75 6.20
CA ASP A 137 3.12 1.58 6.30
C ASP A 137 3.63 0.31 5.57
N THR A 138 2.77 -0.34 4.80
CA THR A 138 3.17 -1.38 3.85
C THR A 138 3.98 -0.77 2.70
N ARG A 139 4.90 -1.55 2.12
CA ARG A 139 5.74 -1.08 1.01
C ARG A 139 5.59 -1.92 -0.24
N ILE A 140 5.63 -1.24 -1.39
CA ILE A 140 5.74 -1.85 -2.71
C ILE A 140 7.08 -1.43 -3.30
N LEU A 141 7.97 -2.40 -3.50
CA LEU A 141 9.33 -2.22 -3.98
C LEU A 141 9.48 -2.83 -5.36
N LEU A 142 10.19 -2.16 -6.25
CA LEU A 142 10.50 -2.63 -7.58
C LEU A 142 12.02 -2.76 -7.73
N CYS A 143 12.49 -3.84 -8.34
CA CYS A 143 13.90 -4.01 -8.67
C CYS A 143 14.15 -3.57 -10.11
N ASP A 144 14.95 -2.53 -10.31
CA ASP A 144 15.47 -2.18 -11.63
C ASP A 144 16.39 -3.30 -12.12
N ALA A 145 16.10 -3.86 -13.30
CA ALA A 145 16.89 -4.93 -13.88
C ALA A 145 18.25 -4.46 -14.40
N THR A 146 18.43 -3.15 -14.62
CA THR A 146 19.67 -2.56 -15.13
C THR A 146 20.68 -2.32 -14.02
N SER A 147 20.30 -1.55 -13.01
CA SER A 147 21.16 -1.20 -11.88
C SER A 147 21.15 -2.25 -10.76
N GLY A 148 20.03 -2.96 -10.60
CA GLY A 148 19.74 -3.74 -9.40
C GLY A 148 19.29 -2.86 -8.22
N GLU A 149 19.15 -1.55 -8.36
CA GLU A 149 18.71 -0.71 -7.26
C GLU A 149 17.21 -0.87 -7.00
N VAL A 150 16.82 -0.63 -5.75
CA VAL A 150 15.42 -0.59 -5.35
C VAL A 150 14.77 0.73 -5.79
N ILE A 151 13.55 0.61 -6.31
CA ILE A 151 12.65 1.73 -6.58
C ILE A 151 11.41 1.53 -5.71
N THR A 152 11.23 2.39 -4.72
CA THR A 152 10.05 2.36 -3.85
C THR A 152 8.88 3.03 -4.57
N LEU A 153 7.80 2.27 -4.77
CA LEU A 153 6.59 2.74 -5.47
C LEU A 153 5.56 3.36 -4.52
N THR A 154 5.67 3.11 -3.21
CA THR A 154 4.89 3.83 -2.19
C THR A 154 5.51 5.20 -1.92
N THR A 155 4.68 6.21 -1.69
CA THR A 155 5.08 7.62 -1.48
C THR A 155 5.78 7.89 -0.15
N GLY A 156 5.84 6.88 0.73
CA GLY A 156 6.42 6.92 2.07
C GLY A 156 5.41 6.40 3.10
N ASP A 157 5.89 6.07 4.28
CA ASP A 157 5.04 5.53 5.34
C ASP A 157 4.07 6.62 5.83
N HIS A 158 2.78 6.29 5.93
CA HIS A 158 1.75 7.16 6.49
C HIS A 158 1.83 7.17 8.02
N HIS A 159 2.97 7.60 8.55
CA HIS A 159 3.22 7.72 9.98
C HIS A 159 2.90 9.14 10.49
N PRO A 160 2.35 9.32 11.70
CA PRO A 160 2.14 10.65 12.31
C PRO A 160 3.43 11.46 12.48
N GLY A 161 4.59 10.81 12.49
CA GLY A 161 5.91 11.46 12.47
C GLY A 161 6.32 12.02 11.10
N ASN A 162 5.67 11.60 10.01
CA ASN A 162 5.99 12.06 8.65
C ASN A 162 5.53 13.52 8.46
N PRO A 163 6.39 14.46 8.02
CA PRO A 163 6.03 15.87 7.85
C PRO A 163 4.77 16.12 7.00
N ALA A 164 4.58 15.34 5.92
CA ALA A 164 3.41 15.48 5.06
C ALA A 164 2.10 15.16 5.82
N GLU A 165 2.12 14.09 6.61
CA GLU A 165 0.99 13.66 7.41
C GLU A 165 0.78 14.58 8.62
N GLN A 166 1.85 15.10 9.23
CA GLN A 166 1.74 16.12 10.27
C GLN A 166 1.02 17.38 9.75
N ASP A 167 1.42 17.88 8.59
CA ASP A 167 0.80 19.08 8.00
C ASP A 167 -0.66 18.84 7.57
N ARG A 168 -1.00 17.61 7.21
CA ARG A 168 -2.38 17.18 7.00
C ARG A 168 -3.16 17.17 8.31
N LEU A 169 -2.68 16.47 9.35
CA LEU A 169 -3.36 16.29 10.63
C LEU A 169 -3.50 17.59 11.44
N ARG A 170 -2.51 18.49 11.38
CA ARG A 170 -2.52 19.81 12.03
C ARG A 170 -3.73 20.65 11.65
N LYS A 171 -4.26 20.50 10.43
CA LYS A 171 -5.45 21.22 9.95
C LYS A 171 -6.74 20.79 10.65
N TYR A 172 -6.75 19.64 11.33
CA TYR A 172 -7.97 18.98 11.81
C TYR A 172 -7.96 18.68 13.32
N ALA A 173 -7.05 19.30 14.09
CA ALA A 173 -6.93 19.14 15.54
C ALA A 173 -6.66 17.69 16.00
N GLY A 174 -5.99 16.89 15.17
CA GLY A 174 -5.45 15.60 15.58
C GLY A 174 -4.33 15.81 16.60
N PHE A 175 -4.44 15.17 17.77
CA PHE A 175 -3.37 15.18 18.76
C PHE A 175 -2.43 14.00 18.47
N VAL A 176 -1.19 14.32 18.10
CA VAL A 176 -0.10 13.33 18.05
C VAL A 176 0.57 13.33 19.42
N THR A 177 0.66 12.15 20.03
CA THR A 177 1.34 11.95 21.32
C THR A 177 2.46 10.97 21.11
N THR A 178 3.66 11.34 21.52
CA THR A 178 4.82 10.45 21.52
C THR A 178 4.75 9.55 22.76
N ASP A 179 4.85 8.25 22.57
CA ASP A 179 4.84 7.29 23.67
C ASP A 179 6.17 7.26 24.45
N SER A 180 6.27 6.39 25.46
CA SER A 180 7.47 6.27 26.29
C SER A 180 8.68 5.66 25.55
N TRP A 181 8.46 5.09 24.36
CA TRP A 181 9.48 4.51 23.49
C TRP A 181 9.88 5.46 22.35
N GLY A 182 9.27 6.64 22.26
CA GLY A 182 9.59 7.65 21.25
C GLY A 182 8.77 7.54 19.97
N ASP A 183 7.72 6.72 19.96
CA ASP A 183 6.88 6.47 18.79
C ASP A 183 5.65 7.41 18.76
N ASP A 184 5.38 7.99 17.60
CA ASP A 184 4.37 9.03 17.43
C ASP A 184 3.00 8.43 17.10
N ARG A 185 2.06 8.52 18.04
CA ARG A 185 0.74 7.90 17.92
C ARG A 185 -0.39 8.92 17.87
N ILE A 186 -1.38 8.70 17.00
CA ILE A 186 -2.62 9.48 16.98
C ILE A 186 -3.42 9.17 18.24
N MET A 187 -3.70 10.19 19.03
CA MET A 187 -4.37 10.10 20.33
C MET A 187 -3.69 9.13 21.30
N GLY A 188 -2.40 8.82 21.12
CA GLY A 188 -1.69 7.80 21.89
C GLY A 188 -2.10 6.36 21.58
N MET A 189 -2.89 6.13 20.51
CA MET A 189 -3.48 4.83 20.19
C MET A 189 -2.92 4.20 18.90
N LEU A 190 -2.94 4.95 17.79
CA LEU A 190 -2.64 4.39 16.45
C LEU A 190 -1.31 4.94 15.91
N ALA A 191 -0.44 4.05 15.45
CA ALA A 191 0.87 4.38 14.87
C ALA A 191 0.80 4.77 13.39
N THR A 192 -0.31 4.48 12.71
CA THR A 192 -0.57 4.92 11.33
C THR A 192 -1.53 6.10 11.29
N SER A 193 -1.36 6.97 10.30
CA SER A 193 -2.20 8.14 10.05
C SER A 193 -3.23 7.92 8.97
N ARG A 194 -3.07 6.87 8.17
CA ARG A 194 -4.03 6.43 7.17
C ARG A 194 -4.25 4.93 7.32
N ALA A 195 -5.51 4.53 7.41
CA ALA A 195 -5.93 3.15 7.60
C ALA A 195 -7.39 3.00 7.18
N PHE A 196 -7.79 1.77 6.86
CA PHE A 196 -9.18 1.35 6.74
C PHE A 196 -9.74 1.04 8.13
N GLY A 197 -11.03 1.28 8.37
CA GLY A 197 -11.64 0.97 9.67
C GLY A 197 -11.39 2.07 10.70
N ASP A 198 -10.85 1.77 11.89
CA ASP A 198 -10.46 2.77 12.90
C ASP A 198 -11.54 3.83 13.19
N SER A 199 -12.79 3.40 13.26
CA SER A 199 -13.98 4.26 13.25
C SER A 199 -13.95 5.40 14.29
N LYS A 200 -13.33 5.17 15.46
CA LYS A 200 -13.15 6.18 16.52
C LYS A 200 -12.16 7.28 16.15
N LEU A 201 -11.17 6.98 15.31
CA LEU A 201 -10.07 7.86 14.91
C LEU A 201 -10.32 8.60 13.60
N LYS A 202 -11.29 8.15 12.79
CA LYS A 202 -11.75 8.82 11.56
C LYS A 202 -12.10 10.30 11.75
N LYS A 203 -12.72 10.67 12.88
CA LYS A 203 -13.03 12.08 13.19
C LYS A 203 -11.80 12.94 13.50
N TYR A 204 -10.67 12.33 13.86
CA TYR A 204 -9.41 13.00 14.21
C TYR A 204 -8.40 13.08 13.05
N GLY A 205 -8.76 12.59 11.86
CA GLY A 205 -7.94 12.73 10.65
C GLY A 205 -7.36 11.44 10.11
N VAL A 206 -7.64 10.28 10.73
CA VAL A 206 -7.38 9.00 10.08
C VAL A 206 -8.27 8.90 8.84
N SER A 207 -7.69 8.59 7.70
CA SER A 207 -8.37 8.54 6.41
C SER A 207 -7.94 7.32 5.63
N ALA A 208 -8.84 6.77 4.83
CA ALA A 208 -8.54 5.75 3.83
C ALA A 208 -8.28 6.35 2.44
N GLU A 209 -8.06 7.67 2.35
CA GLU A 209 -7.63 8.35 1.12
C GLU A 209 -6.25 7.82 0.69
N PRO A 210 -6.15 7.13 -0.46
CA PRO A 210 -4.90 6.57 -0.92
C PRO A 210 -3.94 7.65 -1.43
N ASP A 211 -2.65 7.38 -1.25
CA ASP A 211 -1.65 7.97 -2.12
C ASP A 211 -1.57 7.13 -3.41
N LEU A 212 -1.64 7.84 -4.55
CA LEU A 212 -1.67 7.22 -5.87
C LEU A 212 -0.37 7.49 -6.63
N VAL A 213 0.22 6.43 -7.18
CA VAL A 213 1.44 6.50 -7.99
C VAL A 213 1.25 5.72 -9.28
N ARG A 214 1.61 6.33 -10.40
CA ARG A 214 1.75 5.62 -11.69
C ARG A 214 3.22 5.54 -12.06
N TYR A 215 3.69 4.33 -12.30
CA TYR A 215 5.05 4.07 -12.77
C TYR A 215 5.02 3.28 -14.08
N THR A 216 5.58 3.84 -15.15
CA THR A 216 5.61 3.20 -16.47
C THR A 216 6.91 2.45 -16.69
N ILE A 217 6.81 1.17 -17.01
CA ILE A 217 7.94 0.32 -17.43
C ILE A 217 8.07 0.37 -18.95
N GLN A 218 9.30 0.59 -19.41
CA GLN A 218 9.70 0.59 -20.81
C GLN A 218 11.08 -0.04 -20.95
N ALA A 219 11.54 -0.22 -22.19
CA ALA A 219 12.84 -0.82 -22.49
C ALA A 219 14.04 -0.08 -21.84
N GLN A 220 13.91 1.19 -21.49
CA GLN A 220 14.97 2.00 -20.88
C GLN A 220 15.05 1.84 -19.35
N ASN A 221 13.98 1.36 -18.71
CA ASN A 221 13.88 1.14 -17.28
C ASN A 221 13.25 -0.24 -16.99
N PRO A 222 13.86 -1.34 -17.46
CA PRO A 222 13.32 -2.67 -17.26
C PRO A 222 13.27 -3.02 -15.76
N ALA A 223 12.24 -3.77 -15.36
CA ALA A 223 12.10 -4.24 -13.99
C ALA A 223 12.12 -5.77 -13.93
N ALA A 224 12.85 -6.29 -12.94
CA ALA A 224 13.02 -7.74 -12.78
C ALA A 224 11.91 -8.38 -11.95
N PHE A 225 11.47 -7.69 -10.90
CA PHE A 225 10.39 -8.13 -10.03
C PHE A 225 9.86 -6.97 -9.20
N MET A 226 8.66 -7.18 -8.65
CA MET A 226 8.06 -6.34 -7.62
C MET A 226 7.91 -7.15 -6.34
N VAL A 227 8.10 -6.51 -5.18
CA VAL A 227 7.95 -7.10 -3.86
C VAL A 227 6.99 -6.23 -3.06
N MET A 228 5.98 -6.83 -2.44
CA MET A 228 5.08 -6.15 -1.52
C MET A 228 5.28 -6.73 -0.12
N VAL A 229 5.48 -5.86 0.88
CA VAL A 229 5.86 -6.26 2.24
C VAL A 229 5.14 -5.44 3.30
N THR A 230 4.97 -6.03 4.50
CA THR A 230 4.51 -5.33 5.70
C THR A 230 5.67 -4.70 6.47
N ASP A 231 5.32 -3.81 7.40
CA ASP A 231 6.22 -3.15 8.35
C ASP A 231 7.03 -4.15 9.21
N GLY A 232 6.49 -5.33 9.49
CA GLY A 232 7.23 -6.42 10.12
C GLY A 232 8.55 -6.78 9.40
N LEU A 233 8.64 -6.59 8.07
CA LEU A 233 9.90 -6.77 7.33
C LEU A 233 10.72 -5.48 7.28
N THR A 234 10.08 -4.34 7.02
CA THR A 234 10.79 -3.07 6.79
C THR A 234 11.28 -2.40 8.08
N SER A 235 10.79 -2.84 9.24
CA SER A 235 11.29 -2.46 10.56
C SER A 235 12.69 -3.04 10.83
N VAL A 236 13.00 -4.20 10.26
CA VAL A 236 14.27 -4.92 10.47
C VAL A 236 15.16 -4.94 9.23
N MET A 237 14.65 -4.73 8.02
CA MET A 237 15.43 -4.73 6.78
C MET A 237 15.24 -3.44 6.00
N SER A 238 16.32 -2.94 5.39
CA SER A 238 16.21 -1.86 4.41
C SER A 238 15.58 -2.33 3.10
N ASP A 239 14.97 -1.41 2.35
CA ASP A 239 14.35 -1.68 1.05
C ASP A 239 15.33 -2.36 0.07
N GLN A 240 16.60 -1.93 0.08
CA GLN A 240 17.64 -2.53 -0.76
C GLN A 240 18.04 -3.94 -0.27
N GLU A 241 18.07 -4.20 1.04
CA GLU A 241 18.32 -5.54 1.57
C GLU A 241 17.24 -6.52 1.12
N ILE A 242 15.97 -6.10 1.15
CA ILE A 242 14.81 -6.90 0.70
C ILE A 242 14.98 -7.28 -0.77
N VAL A 243 15.23 -6.30 -1.63
CA VAL A 243 15.45 -6.53 -3.07
C VAL A 243 16.67 -7.44 -3.31
N ASP A 244 17.77 -7.24 -2.57
CA ASP A 244 18.98 -8.05 -2.71
C ASP A 244 18.82 -9.51 -2.29
N ILE A 245 17.95 -9.78 -1.31
CA ILE A 245 17.59 -11.16 -0.93
C ILE A 245 16.85 -11.83 -2.08
N VAL A 246 15.86 -11.15 -2.66
CA VAL A 246 15.04 -11.70 -3.76
C VAL A 246 15.88 -11.97 -5.02
N LYS A 247 16.84 -11.10 -5.35
CA LYS A 247 17.75 -11.30 -6.51
C LYS A 247 18.51 -12.63 -6.52
N LYS A 248 18.73 -13.24 -5.35
CA LYS A 248 19.49 -14.49 -5.22
C LYS A 248 18.68 -15.72 -5.56
N GLU A 249 17.37 -15.61 -5.47
CA GLU A 249 16.46 -16.72 -5.65
C GLU A 249 15.97 -16.77 -7.10
N ARG A 250 15.74 -17.99 -7.59
CA ARG A 250 15.21 -18.24 -8.94
C ARG A 250 13.71 -18.48 -8.96
N ASP A 251 13.12 -18.60 -7.78
CA ASP A 251 11.71 -18.88 -7.58
C ASP A 251 11.12 -17.81 -6.66
N PRO A 252 10.02 -17.12 -7.05
CA PRO A 252 9.44 -16.05 -6.27
C PRO A 252 8.88 -16.54 -4.92
N THR A 253 8.38 -17.76 -4.85
CA THR A 253 7.88 -18.33 -3.59
C THR A 253 9.03 -18.60 -2.62
N ALA A 254 10.12 -19.21 -3.09
CA ALA A 254 11.34 -19.36 -2.29
C ALA A 254 11.90 -18.00 -1.83
N ALA A 255 11.86 -16.98 -2.70
CA ALA A 255 12.26 -15.61 -2.36
C ALA A 255 11.41 -15.02 -1.22
N ALA A 256 10.09 -15.17 -1.29
CA ALA A 256 9.18 -14.70 -0.25
C ALA A 256 9.44 -15.40 1.10
N HIS A 257 9.60 -16.73 1.10
CA HIS A 257 9.96 -17.46 2.31
C HIS A 257 11.31 -17.00 2.87
N LYS A 258 12.30 -16.77 2.01
CA LYS A 258 13.62 -16.33 2.43
C LYS A 258 13.59 -14.95 3.10
N LEU A 259 12.75 -14.05 2.63
CA LEU A 259 12.54 -12.74 3.25
C LEU A 259 11.98 -12.88 4.67
N VAL A 260 10.96 -13.71 4.85
CA VAL A 260 10.35 -13.97 6.16
C VAL A 260 11.36 -14.61 7.10
N ASP A 261 12.10 -15.64 6.66
CA ASP A 261 13.11 -16.33 7.47
C ASP A 261 14.24 -15.39 7.94
N ILE A 262 14.64 -14.42 7.10
CA ILE A 262 15.70 -13.45 7.45
C ILE A 262 15.15 -12.39 8.40
N ALA A 263 13.93 -11.90 8.19
CA ALA A 263 13.28 -10.97 9.12
C ALA A 263 13.13 -11.58 10.52
N ASP A 264 12.72 -12.85 10.60
CA ASP A 264 12.63 -13.61 11.86
C ASP A 264 14.00 -13.74 12.53
N GLN A 265 15.06 -14.08 11.77
CA GLN A 265 16.44 -14.12 12.29
C GLN A 265 16.97 -12.76 12.76
N TYR A 266 16.46 -11.66 12.20
CA TYR A 266 16.77 -10.31 12.65
C TYR A 266 15.99 -9.90 13.90
N GLY A 267 15.07 -10.74 14.37
CA GLY A 267 14.31 -10.53 15.60
C GLY A 267 13.08 -9.65 15.40
N SER A 268 12.43 -9.72 14.24
CA SER A 268 11.14 -9.03 14.07
C SER A 268 10.10 -9.64 15.02
N GLU A 269 9.38 -8.78 15.72
CA GLU A 269 8.33 -9.17 16.68
C GLU A 269 6.91 -9.04 16.11
N ASP A 270 6.80 -8.69 14.82
CA ASP A 270 5.53 -8.42 14.14
C ASP A 270 5.15 -9.50 13.12
N ASN A 271 3.95 -9.39 12.55
CA ASN A 271 3.47 -10.25 11.47
C ASN A 271 4.25 -10.00 10.18
N LEU A 272 4.87 -11.08 9.69
CA LEU A 272 5.74 -11.06 8.53
C LEU A 272 4.98 -11.48 7.28
N THR A 273 4.68 -10.52 6.40
CA THR A 273 4.05 -10.80 5.11
C THR A 273 4.92 -10.30 3.96
N ALA A 274 5.18 -11.17 2.99
CA ALA A 274 5.92 -10.84 1.77
C ALA A 274 5.26 -11.49 0.55
N MET A 275 5.07 -10.72 -0.52
CA MET A 275 4.63 -11.20 -1.83
C MET A 275 5.66 -10.79 -2.88
N VAL A 276 6.18 -11.77 -3.64
CA VAL A 276 7.13 -11.54 -4.73
C VAL A 276 6.45 -11.81 -6.07
N VAL A 277 6.49 -10.82 -6.95
CA VAL A 277 5.83 -10.83 -8.25
C VAL A 277 6.90 -10.84 -9.33
N ARG A 278 6.93 -11.94 -10.07
CA ARG A 278 7.85 -12.14 -11.19
C ARG A 278 7.50 -11.20 -12.35
N LEU A 279 8.49 -10.48 -12.87
CA LEU A 279 8.40 -9.72 -14.12
C LEU A 279 9.36 -10.32 -15.17
N LYS A 280 9.49 -9.67 -16.33
CA LYS A 280 10.23 -10.18 -17.50
C LYS A 280 11.66 -10.62 -17.17
N ASP A 281 12.39 -9.77 -16.46
CA ASP A 281 13.83 -9.97 -16.18
C ASP A 281 14.12 -10.66 -14.83
N PHE A 282 13.15 -11.40 -14.29
CA PHE A 282 13.34 -12.13 -13.04
C PHE A 282 14.42 -13.21 -13.15
N GLY A 283 15.30 -13.27 -12.14
CA GLY A 283 16.43 -14.20 -12.10
C GLY A 283 17.64 -13.78 -12.94
N CYS A 284 17.60 -12.60 -13.56
CA CYS A 284 18.78 -11.99 -14.18
C CYS A 284 19.86 -11.75 -13.13
N ARG A 285 21.13 -11.95 -13.52
CA ARG A 285 22.26 -11.82 -12.60
C ARG A 285 22.51 -10.34 -12.32
N MET A 286 22.28 -9.92 -11.07
CA MET A 286 22.49 -8.56 -10.59
C MET A 286 23.51 -8.53 -9.46
N HIS A 287 24.06 -7.35 -9.19
CA HIS A 287 24.92 -7.15 -8.02
C HIS A 287 24.09 -7.12 -6.73
N ASP A 288 24.65 -7.69 -5.67
CA ASP A 288 24.08 -7.76 -4.32
C ASP A 288 24.77 -6.68 -3.48
N ILE A 289 24.11 -5.53 -3.40
CA ILE A 289 24.67 -4.27 -2.88
C ILE A 289 24.88 -4.37 -1.36
N THR A 290 23.99 -5.09 -0.67
CA THR A 290 23.92 -5.19 0.79
C THR A 290 24.56 -6.46 1.35
N ARG A 291 25.37 -7.18 0.55
CA ARG A 291 25.97 -8.46 0.95
C ARG A 291 26.70 -8.39 2.27
N ASP A 292 27.70 -7.51 2.35
CA ASP A 292 28.62 -7.44 3.48
C ASP A 292 27.88 -7.02 4.76
N LEU A 293 26.92 -6.10 4.62
CA LEU A 293 26.04 -5.68 5.71
C LEU A 293 25.20 -6.85 6.24
N ARG A 294 24.56 -7.60 5.34
CA ARG A 294 23.71 -8.74 5.71
C ARG A 294 24.51 -9.87 6.36
N GLU A 295 25.70 -10.18 5.84
CA GLU A 295 26.60 -11.19 6.45
C GLU A 295 27.03 -10.78 7.87
N TYR A 296 27.39 -9.51 8.06
CA TYR A 296 27.72 -8.97 9.38
C TYR A 296 26.54 -9.06 10.36
N ARG A 297 25.33 -8.69 9.92
CA ARG A 297 24.12 -8.73 10.76
C ARG A 297 23.74 -10.16 11.16
N LEU A 298 23.75 -11.10 10.22
CA LEU A 298 23.45 -12.52 10.49
C LEU A 298 24.48 -13.15 11.45
N ALA A 299 25.76 -12.82 11.29
CA ALA A 299 26.79 -13.29 12.21
C ALA A 299 26.53 -12.79 13.65
N ASN A 300 26.17 -11.52 13.81
CA ASN A 300 25.91 -10.93 15.12
C ASN A 300 24.62 -11.44 15.77
N ALA A 301 23.54 -11.62 15.00
CA ALA A 301 22.30 -12.22 15.49
C ALA A 301 22.56 -13.63 16.06
N SER A 302 23.36 -14.43 15.35
CA SER A 302 23.74 -15.78 15.79
C SER A 302 24.61 -15.80 17.06
N MET A 303 25.42 -14.76 17.28
CA MET A 303 26.24 -14.63 18.50
C MET A 303 25.40 -14.21 19.71
N SER A 304 24.44 -13.29 19.51
CA SER A 304 23.53 -12.86 20.57
C SER A 304 22.66 -14.01 21.07
N ALA A 305 22.14 -14.85 20.15
CA ALA A 305 21.37 -16.05 20.50
C ALA A 305 22.19 -17.15 21.21
N ARG A 306 23.53 -17.12 21.14
CA ARG A 306 24.43 -18.05 21.83
C ARG A 306 24.82 -17.59 23.23
N GLN A 307 24.65 -16.31 23.57
CA GLN A 307 25.03 -15.74 24.86
C GLN A 307 23.88 -15.72 25.89
N SER A 308 22.67 -16.12 25.49
CA SER A 308 21.45 -16.11 26.31
C SER A 308 21.15 -17.44 27.04
N TRP A 309 22.17 -18.26 27.33
CA TRP A 309 22.05 -19.53 28.08
C TRP A 309 22.77 -19.49 29.42
#